data_AF-A0A0L8IKY6-F1
#
_entry.id   AF-A0A0L8IKY6-F1
#
_cell.length_a   1.000
_cell.length_b   1.000
_cell.length_c   1.000
_cell.angle_alpha   90.00
_cell.angle_beta   90.00
_cell.angle_gamma   90.00
#
_symmetry.space_group_name_H-M   'P 1'
#
loop_
_entity.id
_entity.type
_entity.pdbx_description
1 polymer ?
#
loop_
_entity_poly.entity_id
_entity_poly.type
_entity_poly.pdbx_seq_one_letter_code
_entity_poly.pdbx_strand_id
1 'polypeptide(L)'
;MTDTDISASKTMTEDEAAEFAEQVFDVARQGNAVMLERLLEKGLPADLRNHKGDTLLMLASYHCHADAVRVLLNHKADPEIRNDNGQSPIAGAAFKGDLAVVRLLVEAGADIDGASADGRTALMMAAMFNRNEIVDYLISQGADPHATDAKGITALGAAQAMGATVTIEQLSKMGVQPARS
;
A
#
# COMPACT_ATOMS: atom_id res chain seq x y z
N MET A 1 -35.41 15.50 -46.63
CA MET A 1 -34.23 15.10 -47.42
C MET A 1 -33.12 16.05 -47.05
N THR A 2 -32.12 15.71 -46.24
CA THR A 2 -31.62 14.44 -45.69
C THR A 2 -30.90 14.85 -44.40
N ASP A 3 -31.31 14.28 -43.27
CA ASP A 3 -30.52 13.28 -42.51
C ASP A 3 -29.31 13.85 -41.77
N THR A 4 -29.54 14.07 -40.47
CA THR A 4 -28.81 13.35 -39.42
C THR A 4 -27.29 13.46 -39.46
N ASP A 5 -26.76 14.56 -38.92
CA ASP A 5 -25.42 14.56 -38.34
C ASP A 5 -25.56 14.35 -36.82
N ILE A 6 -26.00 13.15 -36.45
CA ILE A 6 -25.92 12.68 -35.07
C ILE A 6 -24.46 12.31 -34.83
N SER A 7 -23.75 13.22 -34.17
CA SER A 7 -22.74 12.94 -33.14
C SER A 7 -22.27 11.48 -33.11
N ALA A 8 -21.25 11.16 -33.91
CA ALA A 8 -20.47 9.96 -33.73
C ALA A 8 -19.67 10.13 -32.43
N SER A 9 -20.25 9.71 -31.30
CA SER A 9 -19.47 9.38 -30.11
C SER A 9 -18.51 8.28 -30.52
N LYS A 10 -17.23 8.62 -30.75
CA LYS A 10 -16.20 7.64 -31.08
C LYS A 10 -16.08 6.69 -29.88
N THR A 11 -16.64 5.49 -30.02
CA THR A 11 -16.43 4.40 -29.07
C THR A 11 -14.95 4.04 -29.10
N MET A 12 -14.30 4.05 -27.93
CA MET A 12 -12.90 3.66 -27.78
C MET A 12 -12.72 2.21 -28.24
N THR A 13 -11.62 1.92 -28.93
CA THR A 13 -11.23 0.52 -29.21
C THR A 13 -10.81 -0.20 -27.91
N GLU A 14 -10.76 -1.53 -27.93
CA GLU A 14 -10.27 -2.30 -26.77
C GLU A 14 -8.83 -1.93 -26.40
N ASP A 15 -7.98 -1.69 -27.41
CA ASP A 15 -6.59 -1.24 -27.21
C ASP A 15 -6.53 0.19 -26.63
N GLU A 16 -7.35 1.12 -27.13
CA GLU A 16 -7.44 2.49 -26.60
C GLU A 16 -7.96 2.48 -25.15
N ALA A 17 -8.90 1.58 -24.82
CA ALA A 17 -9.42 1.41 -23.46
C ALA A 17 -8.40 0.79 -22.51
N ALA A 18 -7.63 -0.20 -22.97
CA ALA A 18 -6.56 -0.81 -22.19
C ALA A 18 -5.40 0.18 -21.94
N GLU A 19 -5.02 0.96 -22.95
CA GLU A 19 -3.99 1.99 -22.80
C GLU A 19 -4.44 3.09 -21.82
N PHE A 20 -5.69 3.55 -21.95
CA PHE A 20 -6.26 4.49 -20.99
C PHE A 20 -6.29 3.93 -19.57
N ALA A 21 -6.65 2.65 -19.40
CA ALA A 21 -6.63 1.99 -18.09
C ALA A 21 -5.21 1.94 -17.50
N GLU A 22 -4.18 1.62 -18.29
CA GLU A 22 -2.79 1.62 -17.80
C GLU A 22 -2.32 3.02 -17.42
N GLN A 23 -2.68 4.04 -18.22
CA GLN A 23 -2.35 5.44 -17.93
C GLN A 23 -2.91 5.88 -16.57
N VAL A 24 -4.09 5.43 -16.16
CA VAL A 24 -4.66 5.74 -14.83
C VAL A 24 -3.76 5.22 -13.70
N PHE A 25 -3.20 4.01 -13.83
CA PHE A 25 -2.27 3.48 -12.82
C PHE A 25 -0.95 4.26 -12.79
N ASP A 26 -0.48 4.77 -13.92
CA ASP A 26 0.69 5.66 -13.96
C ASP A 26 0.45 6.98 -13.23
N VAL A 27 -0.77 7.52 -13.26
CA VAL A 27 -1.13 8.71 -12.46
C VAL A 27 -0.88 8.45 -10.96
N ALA A 28 -1.27 7.27 -10.47
CA ALA A 28 -1.03 6.88 -9.07
C ALA A 28 0.46 6.64 -8.77
N ARG A 29 1.19 5.98 -9.67
CA ARG A 29 2.65 5.75 -9.53
C ARG A 29 3.46 7.04 -9.52
N GLN A 30 2.99 8.08 -10.19
CA GLN A 30 3.61 9.40 -10.25
C GLN A 30 3.12 10.33 -9.13
N GLY A 31 2.10 9.93 -8.38
CA GLY A 31 1.57 10.72 -7.28
C GLY A 31 0.79 11.96 -7.71
N ASN A 32 0.24 11.97 -8.93
CA ASN A 32 -0.50 13.11 -9.45
C ASN A 32 -1.90 13.19 -8.83
N ALA A 33 -1.94 13.67 -7.58
CA ALA A 33 -3.13 13.79 -6.75
C ALA A 33 -4.23 14.61 -7.43
N VAL A 34 -3.87 15.68 -8.15
CA VAL A 34 -4.83 16.54 -8.85
C VAL A 34 -5.56 15.78 -9.96
N MET A 35 -4.83 14.97 -10.73
CA MET A 35 -5.45 14.17 -11.78
C MET A 35 -6.27 13.02 -11.18
N LEU A 36 -5.80 12.37 -10.11
CA LEU A 36 -6.58 11.36 -9.39
C LEU A 36 -7.91 11.93 -8.88
N GLU A 37 -7.89 13.08 -8.21
CA GLU A 37 -9.09 13.76 -7.71
C GLU A 37 -10.11 13.96 -8.85
N ARG A 38 -9.66 14.52 -9.98
CA ARG A 38 -10.52 14.75 -11.16
C ARG A 38 -11.08 13.46 -11.76
N LEU A 39 -10.30 12.38 -11.78
CA LEU A 39 -10.75 11.10 -12.31
C LEU A 39 -11.79 10.46 -11.38
N LEU A 40 -11.57 10.51 -10.07
CA LEU A 40 -12.49 10.00 -9.04
C LEU A 40 -13.81 10.78 -9.03
N GLU A 41 -13.75 12.13 -9.12
CA GLU A 41 -14.93 13.00 -9.28
C GLU A 41 -15.76 12.66 -10.53
N LYS A 42 -15.11 12.13 -11.58
CA LYS A 42 -15.76 11.68 -12.82
C LYS A 42 -16.27 10.23 -12.76
N GLY A 43 -16.16 9.58 -11.60
CA GLY A 43 -16.67 8.23 -11.38
C GLY A 43 -15.66 7.11 -11.65
N LEU A 44 -14.36 7.41 -11.70
CA LEU A 44 -13.35 6.34 -11.63
C LEU A 44 -13.54 5.54 -10.33
N PRO A 45 -13.60 4.20 -10.37
CA PRO A 45 -13.67 3.40 -9.15
C PRO A 45 -12.41 3.60 -8.30
N ALA A 46 -12.58 3.96 -7.03
CA ALA A 46 -11.45 4.17 -6.10
C ALA A 46 -10.60 2.90 -5.91
N ASP A 47 -11.26 1.73 -5.96
CA ASP A 47 -10.67 0.40 -5.83
C ASP A 47 -10.34 -0.25 -7.18
N LEU A 48 -10.15 0.55 -8.24
CA LEU A 48 -9.75 0.04 -9.55
C LEU A 48 -8.44 -0.76 -9.42
N ARG A 49 -8.41 -1.97 -10.00
CA ARG A 49 -7.28 -2.91 -9.97
C ARG A 49 -6.67 -3.11 -11.34
N ASN A 50 -5.35 -3.12 -11.42
CA ASN A 50 -4.62 -3.46 -12.64
C ASN A 50 -4.55 -4.99 -12.84
N HIS A 51 -3.87 -5.44 -13.89
CA HIS A 51 -3.71 -6.86 -14.23
C HIS A 51 -2.85 -7.68 -13.23
N LYS A 52 -2.26 -7.04 -12.21
CA LYS A 52 -1.54 -7.67 -11.08
C LYS A 52 -2.36 -7.61 -9.78
N GLY A 53 -3.57 -7.08 -9.87
CA GLY A 53 -4.43 -6.83 -8.72
C GLY A 53 -4.05 -5.60 -7.89
N ASP A 54 -3.08 -4.78 -8.32
CA ASP A 54 -2.70 -3.57 -7.58
C ASP A 54 -3.80 -2.51 -7.68
N THR A 55 -4.18 -1.92 -6.56
CA THR A 55 -5.05 -0.74 -6.54
C THR A 55 -4.26 0.55 -6.76
N LEU A 56 -4.95 1.63 -7.09
CA LEU A 56 -4.36 2.98 -7.12
C LEU A 56 -3.73 3.34 -5.77
N LEU A 57 -4.38 2.96 -4.67
CA LEU A 57 -3.90 3.21 -3.32
C LEU A 57 -2.60 2.49 -3.03
N MET A 58 -2.44 1.23 -3.47
CA MET A 58 -1.18 0.50 -3.33
C MET A 58 -0.05 1.18 -4.09
N LEU A 59 -0.30 1.57 -5.34
CA LEU A 59 0.71 2.21 -6.18
C LEU A 59 1.15 3.54 -5.58
N ALA A 60 0.22 4.41 -5.20
CA ALA A 60 0.53 5.68 -4.53
C ALA A 60 1.27 5.47 -3.19
N SER A 61 0.89 4.45 -2.42
CA SER A 61 1.52 4.13 -1.13
C SER A 61 2.94 3.61 -1.30
N TYR A 62 3.17 2.69 -2.24
CA TYR A 62 4.50 2.13 -2.54
C TYR A 62 5.45 3.15 -3.17
N HIS A 63 4.92 4.21 -3.79
CA HIS A 63 5.72 5.30 -4.35
C HIS A 63 5.80 6.53 -3.43
N CYS A 64 5.34 6.43 -2.18
CA CYS A 64 5.49 7.46 -1.15
C CYS A 64 4.77 8.79 -1.49
N HIS A 65 3.60 8.69 -2.11
CA HIS A 65 2.84 9.86 -2.56
C HIS A 65 1.68 10.18 -1.60
N ALA A 66 2.01 10.75 -0.44
CA ALA A 66 1.05 11.02 0.64
C ALA A 66 -0.19 11.83 0.20
N ASP A 67 -0.05 12.82 -0.69
CA ASP A 67 -1.20 13.59 -1.18
C ASP A 67 -2.11 12.75 -2.08
N ALA A 68 -1.54 11.90 -2.94
CA ALA A 68 -2.33 10.97 -3.78
C ALA A 68 -3.03 9.92 -2.91
N VAL A 69 -2.35 9.40 -1.89
CA VAL A 69 -2.92 8.50 -0.88
C VAL A 69 -4.10 9.18 -0.17
N ARG A 70 -3.96 10.43 0.27
CA ARG A 70 -5.04 11.17 0.92
C ARG A 70 -6.25 11.36 0.00
N VAL A 71 -6.03 11.71 -1.26
CA VAL A 71 -7.10 11.82 -2.27
C VAL A 71 -7.86 10.48 -2.39
N LEU A 72 -7.14 9.38 -2.58
CA LEU A 72 -7.75 8.06 -2.75
C LEU A 72 -8.56 7.64 -1.51
N LEU A 73 -8.03 7.84 -0.31
CA LEU A 73 -8.72 7.53 0.95
C LEU A 73 -9.95 8.42 1.19
N ASN A 74 -9.88 9.72 0.82
CA ASN A 74 -11.03 10.63 0.87
C ASN A 74 -12.18 10.14 -0.01
N HIS A 75 -11.85 9.54 -1.16
CA HIS A 75 -12.78 8.90 -2.10
C HIS A 75 -13.09 7.44 -1.75
N LYS A 76 -12.86 7.02 -0.50
CA LYS A 76 -13.24 5.71 0.04
C LYS A 76 -12.53 4.52 -0.60
N ALA A 77 -11.32 4.70 -1.13
CA ALA A 77 -10.47 3.57 -1.46
C ALA A 77 -10.25 2.69 -0.22
N ASP A 78 -10.44 1.38 -0.36
CA ASP A 78 -10.31 0.41 0.71
C ASP A 78 -8.81 0.12 0.98
N PRO A 79 -8.28 0.44 2.18
CA PRO A 79 -6.88 0.18 2.52
C PRO A 79 -6.56 -1.30 2.72
N GLU A 80 -7.57 -2.18 2.79
CA GLU A 80 -7.40 -3.61 3.06
C GLU A 80 -7.35 -4.50 1.81
N ILE A 81 -7.63 -3.94 0.63
CA ILE A 81 -7.47 -4.70 -0.62
C ILE A 81 -6.02 -5.14 -0.75
N ARG A 82 -5.82 -6.35 -1.29
CA ARG A 82 -4.51 -6.96 -1.53
C ARG A 82 -4.32 -7.26 -3.00
N ASN A 83 -3.09 -7.10 -3.50
CA ASN A 83 -2.76 -7.50 -4.86
C ASN A 83 -2.65 -9.03 -4.96
N ASP A 84 -2.37 -9.53 -6.17
CA ASP A 84 -2.36 -10.99 -6.40
C ASP A 84 -1.19 -11.70 -5.69
N ASN A 85 -0.21 -10.94 -5.18
CA ASN A 85 0.86 -11.44 -4.30
C ASN A 85 0.52 -11.33 -2.81
N GLY A 86 -0.70 -10.89 -2.47
CA GLY A 86 -1.15 -10.68 -1.10
C GLY A 86 -0.61 -9.41 -0.43
N GLN A 87 0.07 -8.52 -1.16
CA GLN A 87 0.63 -7.29 -0.58
C GLN A 87 -0.49 -6.29 -0.25
N SER A 88 -0.45 -5.74 0.97
CA SER A 88 -1.31 -4.64 1.39
C SER A 88 -0.63 -3.27 1.16
N PRO A 89 -1.41 -2.18 1.01
CA PRO A 89 -0.88 -0.82 0.93
C PRO A 89 0.07 -0.47 2.09
N ILE A 90 -0.30 -0.82 3.33
CA ILE A 90 0.48 -0.49 4.54
C ILE A 90 1.82 -1.21 4.57
N ALA A 91 1.87 -2.48 4.15
CA ALA A 91 3.13 -3.23 4.05
C ALA A 91 4.05 -2.63 2.97
N GLY A 92 3.49 -2.16 1.85
CA GLY A 92 4.23 -1.45 0.80
C GLY A 92 4.85 -0.14 1.29
N ALA A 93 4.07 0.68 2.02
CA ALA A 93 4.56 1.93 2.61
C ALA A 93 5.62 1.69 3.69
N ALA A 94 5.41 0.69 4.55
CA ALA A 94 6.36 0.27 5.59
C ALA A 94 7.69 -0.21 5.00
N PHE A 95 7.66 -1.00 3.92
CA PHE A 95 8.85 -1.38 3.16
C PHE A 95 9.64 -0.17 2.67
N LYS A 96 8.93 0.81 2.11
CA LYS A 96 9.53 2.01 1.54
C LYS A 96 10.07 2.99 2.57
N GLY A 97 9.56 2.93 3.80
CA GLY A 97 10.00 3.79 4.88
C GLY A 97 9.26 5.13 4.94
N ASP A 98 8.08 5.25 4.33
CA ASP A 98 7.28 6.46 4.40
C ASP A 98 6.28 6.41 5.58
N LEU A 99 6.69 6.99 6.71
CA LEU A 99 5.86 7.07 7.91
C LEU A 99 4.58 7.89 7.68
N ALA A 100 4.60 8.91 6.83
CA ALA A 100 3.42 9.74 6.59
C ALA A 100 2.33 8.93 5.90
N VAL A 101 2.69 8.13 4.89
CA VAL A 101 1.75 7.21 4.24
C VAL A 101 1.27 6.13 5.20
N VAL A 102 2.16 5.54 6.01
CA VAL A 102 1.74 4.54 7.01
C VAL A 102 0.70 5.11 7.98
N ARG A 103 0.90 6.34 8.47
CA ARG A 103 -0.08 7.03 9.34
C ARG A 103 -1.43 7.21 8.65
N LEU A 104 -1.43 7.70 7.42
CA LEU A 104 -2.67 7.88 6.64
C LEU A 104 -3.45 6.57 6.49
N LEU A 105 -2.75 5.47 6.24
CA LEU A 105 -3.38 4.16 6.08
C LEU A 105 -3.97 3.63 7.40
N VAL A 106 -3.22 3.73 8.51
CA VAL A 106 -3.72 3.36 9.85
C VAL A 106 -4.92 4.22 10.25
N GLU A 107 -4.85 5.54 10.02
CA GLU A 107 -5.95 6.46 10.29
C GLU A 107 -7.20 6.15 9.44
N ALA A 108 -7.01 5.59 8.24
CA ALA A 108 -8.10 5.12 7.38
C ALA A 108 -8.62 3.71 7.73
N GLY A 109 -8.09 3.07 8.78
CA GLY A 109 -8.56 1.78 9.27
C GLY A 109 -7.87 0.57 8.67
N ALA A 110 -6.67 0.73 8.10
CA ALA A 110 -5.84 -0.42 7.70
C ALA A 110 -5.55 -1.31 8.91
N ASP A 111 -5.65 -2.63 8.74
CA ASP A 111 -5.30 -3.60 9.77
C ASP A 111 -3.79 -3.53 10.01
N ILE A 112 -3.44 -3.14 11.23
CA ILE A 112 -2.05 -2.95 11.67
C ILE A 112 -1.26 -4.26 11.57
N ASP A 113 -1.92 -5.39 11.84
CA ASP A 113 -1.32 -6.72 11.76
C ASP A 113 -1.67 -7.45 10.45
N GLY A 114 -2.24 -6.72 9.49
CA GLY A 114 -2.56 -7.23 8.17
C GLY A 114 -1.34 -7.85 7.49
N ALA A 115 -1.38 -9.16 7.27
CA ALA A 115 -0.23 -9.96 6.83
C ALA A 115 -0.36 -10.42 5.37
N SER A 116 0.70 -10.37 4.57
CA SER A 116 0.70 -10.89 3.18
C SER A 116 0.45 -12.39 3.10
N ALA A 117 0.37 -12.94 1.88
CA ALA A 117 0.14 -14.38 1.67
C ALA A 117 1.19 -15.28 2.34
N ASP A 118 2.42 -14.78 2.54
CA ASP A 118 3.49 -15.45 3.27
C ASP A 118 3.54 -15.07 4.77
N GLY A 119 2.54 -14.36 5.28
CA GLY A 119 2.39 -13.98 6.68
C GLY A 119 3.17 -12.73 7.10
N ARG A 120 3.72 -11.93 6.18
CA ARG A 120 4.51 -10.76 6.54
C ARG A 120 3.64 -9.54 6.84
N THR A 121 3.79 -8.98 8.04
CA THR A 121 3.10 -7.76 8.48
C THR A 121 3.87 -6.50 8.10
N ALA A 122 3.21 -5.34 8.20
CA ALA A 122 3.90 -4.05 8.03
C ALA A 122 5.06 -3.87 9.03
N LEU A 123 4.91 -4.36 10.27
CA LEU A 123 5.96 -4.31 11.28
C LEU A 123 7.18 -5.14 10.86
N MET A 124 6.99 -6.34 10.30
CA MET A 124 8.09 -7.16 9.78
C MET A 124 8.80 -6.48 8.61
N MET A 125 8.05 -5.84 7.71
CA MET A 125 8.63 -5.10 6.58
C MET A 125 9.44 -3.89 7.08
N ALA A 126 8.91 -3.11 8.01
CA ALA A 126 9.64 -1.99 8.62
C ALA A 126 10.93 -2.47 9.32
N ALA A 127 10.85 -3.58 10.05
CA ALA A 127 11.99 -4.12 10.79
C ALA A 127 13.08 -4.69 9.87
N MET A 128 12.68 -5.42 8.83
CA MET A 128 13.56 -5.98 7.81
C MET A 128 14.42 -4.91 7.11
N PHE A 129 13.90 -3.69 6.95
CA PHE A 129 14.52 -2.61 6.17
C PHE A 129 14.97 -1.40 7.00
N ASN A 130 15.15 -1.56 8.32
CA ASN A 130 15.60 -0.49 9.22
C ASN A 130 14.72 0.78 9.17
N ARG A 131 13.40 0.62 9.23
CA ARG A 131 12.43 1.73 9.27
C ARG A 131 12.00 2.00 10.71
N ASN A 132 12.95 2.48 11.51
CA ASN A 132 12.88 2.62 12.96
C ASN A 132 11.64 3.38 13.43
N GLU A 133 11.36 4.53 12.82
CA GLU A 133 10.23 5.39 13.18
C GLU A 133 8.88 4.73 12.88
N ILE A 134 8.83 3.89 11.83
CA ILE A 134 7.65 3.10 11.50
C ILE A 134 7.49 1.95 12.50
N VAL A 135 8.58 1.31 12.93
CA VAL A 135 8.54 0.29 13.99
C VAL A 135 7.99 0.88 15.29
N ASP A 136 8.51 2.03 15.72
CA ASP A 136 8.01 2.74 16.91
C ASP A 136 6.52 3.07 16.76
N TYR A 137 6.14 3.62 15.60
CA TYR A 137 4.77 3.98 15.34
C TYR A 137 3.84 2.77 15.37
N LEU A 138 4.12 1.71 14.60
CA LEU A 138 3.25 0.53 14.52
C LEU A 138 3.08 -0.14 15.89
N ILE A 139 4.16 -0.29 16.66
CA ILE A 139 4.08 -0.82 18.04
C ILE A 139 3.25 0.09 18.93
N SER A 140 3.39 1.42 18.81
CA SER A 140 2.56 2.38 19.57
C SER A 140 1.08 2.31 19.21
N GLN A 141 0.75 1.84 18.00
CA GLN A 141 -0.63 1.62 17.56
C GLN A 141 -1.15 0.23 17.91
N GLY A 142 -0.33 -0.64 18.53
CA GLY A 142 -0.75 -1.95 19.01
C GLY A 142 -0.39 -3.12 18.09
N ALA A 143 0.49 -2.95 17.11
CA ALA A 143 1.01 -4.07 16.32
C ALA A 143 1.63 -5.14 17.23
N ASP A 144 1.35 -6.42 16.98
CA ASP A 144 1.96 -7.51 17.74
C ASP A 144 3.43 -7.72 17.32
N PRO A 145 4.41 -7.38 18.17
CA PRO A 145 5.81 -7.55 17.82
C PRO A 145 6.27 -9.02 17.80
N HIS A 146 5.44 -9.93 18.31
CA HIS A 146 5.69 -11.37 18.36
C HIS A 146 4.93 -12.16 17.28
N ALA A 147 4.15 -11.49 16.43
CA ALA A 147 3.56 -12.10 15.26
C ALA A 147 4.66 -12.77 14.42
N THR A 148 4.32 -13.90 13.78
CA THR A 148 5.25 -14.67 12.96
C THR A 148 4.72 -14.83 11.54
N ASP A 149 5.63 -14.78 10.58
CA ASP A 149 5.31 -15.12 9.19
C ASP A 149 5.12 -16.65 9.05
N ALA A 150 4.80 -17.11 7.83
CA ALA A 150 4.58 -18.53 7.56
C ALA A 150 5.80 -19.43 7.83
N LYS A 151 6.98 -18.84 8.05
CA LYS A 151 8.23 -19.55 8.40
C LYS A 151 8.57 -19.44 9.90
N GLY A 152 7.68 -18.87 10.70
CA GLY A 152 7.93 -18.64 12.13
C GLY A 152 8.83 -17.44 12.42
N ILE A 153 9.06 -16.54 11.45
CA ILE A 153 9.97 -15.40 11.62
C ILE A 153 9.20 -14.20 12.19
N THR A 154 9.66 -13.67 13.32
CA THR A 154 9.15 -12.41 13.90
C THR A 154 9.78 -11.18 13.25
N ALA A 155 9.26 -9.99 13.57
CA ALA A 155 9.89 -8.72 13.16
C ALA A 155 11.36 -8.62 13.62
N LEU A 156 11.67 -9.08 14.84
CA LEU A 156 13.04 -9.15 15.35
C LEU A 156 13.89 -10.16 14.54
N GLY A 157 13.35 -11.34 14.24
CA GLY A 157 14.05 -12.34 13.43
C GLY A 157 14.34 -11.84 12.00
N ALA A 158 13.38 -11.14 11.39
CA ALA A 158 13.56 -10.52 10.08
C ALA A 158 14.65 -9.42 10.11
N ALA A 159 14.65 -8.58 11.15
CA ALA A 159 15.69 -7.57 11.36
C ALA A 159 17.08 -8.21 11.52
N GLN A 160 17.19 -9.30 12.28
CA GLN A 160 18.44 -10.06 12.45
C GLN A 160 18.94 -10.67 11.14
N ALA A 161 18.04 -11.30 10.37
CA ALA A 161 18.39 -11.92 9.10
C ALA A 161 18.94 -10.92 8.08
N MET A 162 18.48 -9.66 8.13
CA MET A 162 18.93 -8.60 7.23
C MET A 162 20.06 -7.73 7.80
N GLY A 163 20.50 -7.97 9.04
CA GLY A 163 21.51 -7.12 9.69
C GLY A 163 21.01 -5.71 10.02
N ALA A 164 19.71 -5.55 10.30
CA ALA A 164 19.07 -4.28 10.61
C ALA A 164 19.38 -3.80 12.05
N THR A 165 20.66 -3.50 12.31
CA THR A 165 21.24 -3.30 13.66
C THR A 165 20.46 -2.35 14.56
N VAL A 166 20.09 -1.16 14.05
CA VAL A 166 19.36 -0.16 14.85
C VAL A 166 17.99 -0.70 15.27
N THR A 167 17.30 -1.40 14.37
CA THR A 167 15.99 -1.98 14.68
C THR A 167 16.10 -3.19 15.60
N ILE A 168 17.15 -4.00 15.47
CA ILE A 168 17.44 -5.10 16.40
C ILE A 168 17.58 -4.55 17.82
N GLU A 169 18.37 -3.50 18.01
CA GLU A 169 18.54 -2.85 19.32
C GLU A 169 17.22 -2.27 19.84
N GLN A 170 16.45 -1.61 18.98
CA GLN A 170 15.15 -1.01 19.31
C GLN A 170 14.15 -2.06 19.79
N LEU A 171 13.93 -3.11 19.01
CA LEU A 171 13.01 -4.20 19.36
C LEU A 171 13.48 -4.95 20.61
N SER A 172 14.79 -5.16 20.77
CA SER A 172 15.33 -5.79 21.99
C SER A 172 15.08 -4.94 23.23
N LYS A 173 15.23 -3.61 23.15
CA LYS A 173 14.93 -2.67 24.24
C LYS A 173 13.44 -2.66 24.61
N MET A 174 12.56 -2.94 23.65
CA MET A 174 11.12 -3.10 23.87
C MET A 174 10.74 -4.47 24.44
N GLY A 175 11.71 -5.36 24.71
CA GLY A 175 11.46 -6.69 25.26
C GLY A 175 10.98 -7.71 24.23
N VAL A 176 11.04 -7.38 22.94
CA VAL A 176 10.66 -8.30 21.86
C VAL A 176 11.69 -9.43 21.80
N GLN A 177 11.20 -10.67 21.84
CA GLN A 177 12.02 -11.87 21.82
C GLN A 177 11.98 -12.53 20.43
N PRO A 178 13.05 -13.24 20.03
CA PRO A 178 13.00 -14.08 18.83
C PRO A 178 11.95 -15.19 18.99
N ALA A 179 11.46 -15.74 17.88
CA ALA A 179 10.57 -16.89 17.90
C ALA A 179 11.22 -18.05 18.68
N ARG A 180 10.42 -18.76 19.48
CA ARG A 180 10.88 -19.97 20.17
C ARG A 180 11.04 -21.09 19.13
N SER A 181 12.26 -21.61 18.98
CA SER A 181 12.59 -22.80 18.19
C SER A 181 12.08 -24.08 18.84
#